data_AF-A0A077XVC1-F1
#
_entry.id   AF-A0A077XVC1-F1
#
_cell.length_a   1.000
_cell.length_b   1.000
_cell.length_c   1.000
_cell.angle_alpha   90.00
_cell.angle_beta   90.00
_cell.angle_gamma   90.00
#
_symmetry.space_group_name_H-M   'P 1'
#
loop_
_entity.id
_entity.type
_entity.pdbx_description
1 polymer ?
#
loop_
_entity_poly.entity_id
_entity_poly.type
_entity_poly.pdbx_seq_one_letter_code
_entity_poly.pdbx_strand_id
1 'polypeptide(L)'
;MRTLLKRAIGATSVCALAAGMVLGANAFTKNERGKEFKAVDKVLKTEQWHFKGAALPSENNISDPLQYESGNSSTCNEIVETACNIKAPESSTNPGQPDLTSTVGSTGRTVAQRIQDAIDTQMPNETVDSFRSN
;
A
#
# COMPACT_ATOMS: atom_id res chain seq x y z
N MET A 1 0.86 -30.14 -78.89
CA MET A 1 0.21 -28.91 -79.41
C MET A 1 -0.87 -28.46 -78.43
N ARG A 2 -0.90 -27.14 -78.16
CA ARG A 2 -1.96 -26.25 -77.60
C ARG A 2 -3.36 -26.89 -77.41
N THR A 3 -4.05 -26.69 -76.29
CA THR A 3 -4.81 -25.47 -75.88
C THR A 3 -5.12 -25.56 -74.36
N LEU A 4 -4.87 -24.59 -73.47
CA LEU A 4 -5.36 -23.22 -73.26
C LEU A 4 -6.88 -23.03 -73.04
N LEU A 5 -7.20 -22.47 -71.85
CA LEU A 5 -8.35 -21.64 -71.44
C LEU A 5 -9.67 -22.39 -71.09
N LYS A 6 -10.52 -22.06 -70.10
CA LYS A 6 -10.70 -20.89 -69.20
C LYS A 6 -11.83 -21.19 -68.17
N ARG A 7 -11.69 -20.68 -66.92
CA ARG A 7 -12.73 -20.12 -66.00
C ARG A 7 -13.88 -21.04 -65.53
N ALA A 8 -14.52 -20.90 -64.36
CA ALA A 8 -14.37 -20.25 -63.05
C ALA A 8 -15.70 -20.58 -62.30
N ILE A 9 -15.77 -20.30 -61.00
CA ILE A 9 -17.00 -20.07 -60.17
C ILE A 9 -17.40 -21.21 -59.21
N GLY A 10 -17.48 -20.85 -57.92
CA GLY A 10 -18.32 -21.46 -56.88
C GLY A 10 -17.54 -22.16 -55.77
N ALA A 11 -17.06 -21.48 -54.72
CA ALA A 11 -17.77 -21.33 -53.43
C ALA A 11 -18.29 -22.69 -52.90
N THR A 12 -17.73 -23.29 -51.85
CA THR A 12 -18.13 -23.03 -50.44
C THR A 12 -17.23 -23.87 -49.52
N SER A 13 -16.52 -23.24 -48.57
CA SER A 13 -16.73 -23.33 -47.11
C SER A 13 -16.58 -24.75 -46.53
N VAL A 14 -15.74 -25.05 -45.54
CA VAL A 14 -15.48 -24.31 -44.30
C VAL A 14 -14.06 -24.63 -43.83
N CYS A 15 -13.19 -23.61 -43.74
CA CYS A 15 -11.96 -23.71 -42.97
C CYS A 15 -12.33 -23.65 -41.48
N ALA A 16 -11.97 -24.68 -40.73
CA ALA A 16 -12.08 -24.69 -39.28
C ALA A 16 -11.18 -23.59 -38.70
N LEU A 17 -11.80 -22.58 -38.10
CA LEU A 17 -11.14 -21.59 -37.26
C LEU A 17 -11.03 -22.17 -35.85
N ALA A 18 -9.81 -22.41 -35.40
CA ALA A 18 -9.45 -22.23 -34.00
C ALA A 18 -7.93 -22.00 -33.91
N ALA A 19 -7.53 -20.74 -34.09
CA ALA A 19 -6.20 -20.27 -33.76
C ALA A 19 -6.07 -20.20 -32.23
N GLY A 20 -5.36 -21.16 -31.64
CA GLY A 20 -4.84 -21.01 -30.28
C GLY A 20 -3.69 -20.00 -30.31
N MET A 21 -3.87 -18.85 -29.65
CA MET A 21 -2.79 -17.88 -29.50
C MET A 21 -1.71 -18.45 -28.59
N VAL A 22 -0.55 -18.75 -29.18
CA VAL A 22 0.71 -18.96 -28.48
C VAL A 22 1.45 -17.63 -28.50
N LEU A 23 1.60 -17.01 -27.34
CA LEU A 23 2.54 -15.91 -27.09
C LEU A 23 3.17 -16.22 -25.73
N GLY A 24 4.47 -16.40 -25.55
CA GLY A 24 5.62 -16.18 -26.42
C GLY A 24 6.78 -16.07 -25.45
N ALA A 25 7.55 -17.14 -25.31
CA ALA A 25 8.71 -17.14 -24.44
C ALA A 25 9.90 -16.46 -25.14
N ASN A 26 10.56 -15.59 -24.39
CA ASN A 26 11.96 -15.15 -24.51
C ASN A 26 12.28 -14.08 -25.57
N ALA A 27 12.70 -12.90 -25.10
CA ALA A 27 14.09 -12.45 -25.25
C ALA A 27 14.23 -10.97 -24.85
N PHE A 28 14.78 -10.70 -23.67
CA PHE A 28 15.69 -9.56 -23.53
C PHE A 28 16.92 -10.02 -22.77
N THR A 29 18.02 -10.02 -23.51
CA THR A 29 19.36 -10.43 -23.12
C THR A 29 19.97 -9.46 -22.12
N LYS A 30 20.53 -10.05 -21.06
CA LYS A 30 21.85 -9.75 -20.46
C LYS A 30 22.33 -8.29 -20.50
N ASN A 31 22.30 -7.68 -19.32
CA ASN A 31 23.09 -6.57 -18.74
C ASN A 31 22.08 -5.90 -17.78
N GLU A 32 22.21 -5.85 -16.46
CA GLU A 32 23.36 -5.66 -15.59
C GLU A 32 22.99 -6.14 -14.17
N ARG A 33 24.01 -6.55 -13.42
CA ARG A 33 24.16 -6.53 -11.95
C ARG A 33 22.88 -6.25 -11.11
N GLY A 34 22.54 -7.25 -10.30
CA GLY A 34 22.28 -7.03 -8.87
C GLY A 34 21.18 -6.03 -8.52
N LYS A 35 19.93 -6.46 -8.65
CA LYS A 35 18.88 -6.11 -7.69
C LYS A 35 18.07 -7.40 -7.50
N GLU A 36 18.59 -8.39 -6.77
CA GLU A 36 18.24 -8.50 -5.35
C GLU A 36 17.18 -7.45 -5.02
N PHE A 37 15.91 -7.84 -5.00
CA PHE A 37 14.93 -7.16 -4.18
C PHE A 37 15.45 -7.30 -2.75
N LYS A 38 16.47 -6.51 -2.41
CA LYS A 38 16.57 -5.96 -1.09
C LYS A 38 15.23 -5.29 -0.94
N ALA A 39 14.35 -5.93 -0.19
CA ALA A 39 13.50 -5.20 0.72
C ALA A 39 14.43 -4.13 1.27
N VAL A 40 14.34 -2.93 0.69
CA VAL A 40 14.97 -1.79 1.28
C VAL A 40 14.13 -1.65 2.53
N ASP A 41 14.59 -2.32 3.59
CA ASP A 41 14.60 -1.82 4.94
C ASP A 41 15.29 -0.45 4.88
N LYS A 42 14.65 0.50 4.17
CA LYS A 42 14.50 1.83 4.69
C LYS A 42 13.68 1.52 5.93
N VAL A 43 14.40 1.23 7.01
CA VAL A 43 13.96 1.60 8.34
C VAL A 43 13.77 3.11 8.21
N LEU A 44 12.61 3.51 7.67
CA LEU A 44 12.22 4.90 7.65
C LEU A 44 12.29 5.27 9.12
N LYS A 45 13.14 6.25 9.42
CA LYS A 45 13.38 6.67 10.79
C LYS A 45 12.01 7.00 11.38
N THR A 46 11.51 6.11 12.24
CA THR A 46 10.21 6.28 12.87
C THR A 46 10.38 7.26 14.00
N GLU A 47 9.49 8.22 14.05
CA GLU A 47 9.41 9.19 15.13
C GLU A 47 8.19 8.87 15.99
N GLN A 48 8.19 9.37 17.23
CA GLN A 48 7.05 9.19 18.13
C GLN A 48 6.06 10.32 17.86
N TRP A 49 4.78 9.94 17.80
CA TRP A 49 3.68 10.88 17.63
C TRP A 49 2.58 10.57 18.63
N HIS A 50 1.98 11.61 19.17
CA HIS A 50 0.83 11.53 20.05
C HIS A 50 -0.43 12.02 19.32
N PHE A 51 -1.50 11.23 19.36
CA PHE A 51 -2.83 11.67 18.90
C PHE A 51 -3.45 12.70 19.85
N LYS A 52 -3.33 13.99 19.52
CA LYS A 52 -3.96 15.10 20.26
C LYS A 52 -5.47 15.20 20.02
N GLY A 53 -5.95 14.71 18.86
CA GLY A 53 -7.35 14.81 18.43
C GLY A 53 -7.68 16.16 17.77
N ALA A 54 -8.93 16.28 17.33
CA ALA A 54 -9.49 17.52 16.81
C ALA A 54 -9.86 18.50 17.94
N ALA A 55 -10.10 19.76 17.58
CA ALA A 55 -10.61 20.76 18.52
C ALA A 55 -11.98 20.37 19.10
N LEU A 56 -12.81 19.70 18.28
CA LEU A 56 -14.08 19.12 18.69
C LEU A 56 -13.95 17.59 18.76
N PRO A 57 -14.24 16.95 19.90
CA PRO A 57 -14.19 15.48 20.06
C PRO A 57 -14.93 14.68 18.99
N SER A 58 -16.06 15.20 18.48
CA SER A 58 -16.87 14.57 17.45
C SER A 58 -16.20 14.52 16.07
N GLU A 59 -15.12 15.28 15.87
CA GLU A 59 -14.35 15.36 14.61
C GLU A 59 -13.05 14.56 14.68
N ASN A 60 -12.84 13.79 15.76
CA ASN A 60 -11.67 12.94 15.88
C ASN A 60 -11.59 11.95 14.73
N ASN A 61 -10.43 11.92 14.08
CA ASN A 61 -10.15 11.02 12.98
C ASN A 61 -8.72 10.54 13.07
N ILE A 62 -8.53 9.26 13.41
CA ILE A 62 -7.21 8.62 13.50
C ILE A 62 -6.48 8.54 12.15
N SER A 63 -7.22 8.68 11.04
CA SER A 63 -6.65 8.72 9.69
C SER A 63 -6.30 10.15 9.25
N ASP A 64 -6.54 11.15 10.10
CA ASP A 64 -6.14 12.54 9.86
C ASP A 64 -4.76 12.80 10.50
N PRO A 65 -3.69 12.96 9.70
CA PRO A 65 -2.35 13.19 10.22
C PRO A 65 -2.21 14.51 11.00
N LEU A 66 -3.11 15.49 10.80
CA LEU A 66 -3.09 16.78 11.49
C LEU A 66 -3.53 16.69 12.95
N GLN A 67 -4.18 15.60 13.32
CA GLN A 67 -4.63 15.33 14.69
C GLN A 67 -3.55 14.64 15.54
N TYR A 68 -2.32 14.59 15.03
CA TYR A 68 -1.14 14.12 15.73
C TYR A 68 -0.18 15.28 16.04
N GLU A 69 0.69 15.07 17.01
CA GLU A 69 1.76 15.97 17.41
C GLU A 69 3.03 15.18 17.67
N SER A 70 4.20 15.79 17.43
CA SER A 70 5.48 15.14 17.65
C SER A 70 5.72 14.90 19.15
N GLY A 71 6.27 13.74 19.48
CA GLY A 71 6.60 13.32 20.83
C GLY A 71 5.67 12.23 21.36
N ASN A 72 5.77 11.98 22.66
CA ASN A 72 4.88 11.09 23.37
C ASN A 72 4.11 11.85 24.45
N SER A 73 2.98 11.29 24.86
CA SER A 73 2.22 11.79 25.99
C SER A 73 1.88 10.65 26.93
N SER A 74 2.06 10.90 28.23
CA SER A 74 1.53 10.05 29.30
C SER A 74 0.04 10.31 29.55
N THR A 75 -0.48 11.44 29.09
CA THR A 75 -1.88 11.86 29.25
C THR A 75 -2.51 12.05 27.89
N CYS A 76 -3.17 11.02 27.40
CA CYS A 76 -3.98 11.12 26.21
C CYS A 76 -5.43 11.33 26.64
N ASN A 77 -6.04 12.46 26.24
CA ASN A 77 -7.37 12.94 26.63
C ASN A 77 -8.45 11.84 26.74
N GLU A 78 -9.46 12.02 27.59
CA GLU A 78 -10.49 11.03 28.01
C GLU A 78 -11.40 10.42 26.92
N ILE A 79 -11.11 10.58 25.64
CA ILE A 79 -11.88 9.94 24.57
C ILE A 79 -11.36 8.51 24.43
N VAL A 80 -12.13 7.57 24.97
CA VAL A 80 -11.88 6.13 24.96
C VAL A 80 -11.74 5.62 23.51
N GLU A 81 -10.97 4.54 23.31
CA GLU A 81 -10.89 3.78 22.04
C GLU A 81 -10.08 4.41 20.89
N THR A 82 -9.11 5.27 21.19
CA THR A 82 -8.15 5.74 20.18
C THR A 82 -6.69 5.44 20.55
N ALA A 83 -5.85 5.21 19.54
CA ALA A 83 -4.41 5.09 19.72
C ALA A 83 -3.86 6.38 20.34
N CYS A 84 -3.07 6.25 21.40
CA CYS A 84 -2.57 7.39 22.18
C CYS A 84 -1.21 7.84 21.67
N ASN A 85 -0.27 6.90 21.60
CA ASN A 85 1.07 7.11 21.07
C ASN A 85 1.32 6.14 19.91
N ILE A 86 1.88 6.65 18.82
CA ILE A 86 2.25 5.87 17.65
C ILE A 86 3.70 6.09 17.26
N LYS A 87 4.28 5.11 16.58
CA LYS A 87 5.57 5.18 15.89
C LYS A 87 5.32 5.19 14.39
N ALA A 88 5.66 6.29 13.74
CA ALA A 88 5.47 6.46 12.31
C ALA A 88 6.59 7.34 11.75
N PRO A 89 6.98 7.14 10.48
CA PRO A 89 7.89 8.07 9.83
C PRO A 89 7.22 9.43 9.60
N GLU A 90 8.01 10.50 9.53
CA GLU A 90 7.50 11.82 9.14
C GLU A 90 7.10 11.83 7.65
N SER A 91 6.03 12.57 7.32
CA SER A 91 5.61 12.75 5.93
C SER A 91 6.62 13.59 5.15
N SER A 92 7.15 13.02 4.07
CA SER A 92 8.05 13.73 3.15
C SER A 92 7.37 14.88 2.41
N THR A 93 6.04 14.86 2.31
CA THR A 93 5.25 15.87 1.60
C THR A 93 4.74 16.95 2.55
N ASN A 94 4.50 16.60 3.81
CA ASN A 94 4.01 17.51 4.83
C ASN A 94 4.85 17.32 6.10
N PRO A 95 5.99 18.02 6.24
CA PRO A 95 6.80 17.94 7.46
C PRO A 95 6.01 18.37 8.70
N GLY A 96 6.31 17.77 9.85
CA GLY A 96 5.63 18.02 11.12
C GLY A 96 4.39 17.14 11.39
N GLN A 97 4.14 16.14 10.55
CA GLN A 97 3.06 15.16 10.77
C GLN A 97 3.50 13.73 10.38
N PRO A 98 2.88 12.69 10.96
CA PRO A 98 3.19 11.31 10.59
C PRO A 98 2.74 11.00 9.16
N ASP A 99 3.52 10.15 8.48
CA ASP A 99 3.13 9.55 7.21
C ASP A 99 2.26 8.32 7.44
N LEU A 100 0.94 8.55 7.45
CA LEU A 100 -0.05 7.49 7.62
C LEU A 100 -0.13 6.52 6.41
N THR A 101 0.44 6.91 5.27
CA THR A 101 0.46 6.09 4.05
C THR A 101 1.68 5.19 3.95
N SER A 102 2.70 5.47 4.77
CA SER A 102 3.93 4.70 4.78
C SER A 102 3.67 3.26 5.22
N THR A 103 4.30 2.31 4.53
CA THR A 103 4.29 0.91 4.93
C THR A 103 5.25 0.71 6.11
N VAL A 104 4.78 0.03 7.14
CA VAL A 104 5.53 -0.24 8.37
C VAL A 104 5.60 -1.73 8.65
N GLY A 105 6.75 -2.16 9.17
CA GLY A 105 7.04 -3.56 9.45
C GLY A 105 7.10 -4.44 8.20
N SER A 106 7.08 -5.75 8.41
CA SER A 106 7.14 -6.77 7.35
C SER A 106 5.77 -7.18 6.80
N THR A 107 4.68 -6.60 7.33
CA THR A 107 3.30 -7.01 6.99
C THR A 107 2.81 -6.43 5.66
N GLY A 108 3.50 -5.42 5.11
CA GLY A 108 3.06 -4.71 3.91
C GLY A 108 1.86 -3.77 4.15
N ARG A 109 1.49 -3.54 5.42
CA ARG A 109 0.37 -2.65 5.80
C ARG A 109 0.85 -1.24 6.08
N THR A 110 -0.01 -0.26 5.84
CA THR A 110 0.29 1.15 6.12
C THR A 110 0.17 1.47 7.61
N VAL A 111 0.79 2.57 8.04
CA VAL A 111 0.62 3.11 9.41
C VAL A 111 -0.85 3.25 9.77
N ALA A 112 -1.67 3.85 8.89
CA ALA A 112 -3.12 3.99 9.12
C ALA A 112 -3.80 2.63 9.39
N GLN A 113 -3.45 1.61 8.59
CA GLN A 113 -4.00 0.27 8.75
C GLN A 113 -3.57 -0.39 10.06
N ARG A 114 -2.31 -0.20 10.49
CA ARG A 114 -1.83 -0.73 11.77
C ARG A 114 -2.47 -0.03 12.96
N ILE A 115 -2.76 1.26 12.86
CA ILE A 115 -3.50 1.99 13.90
C ILE A 115 -4.92 1.43 14.01
N GLN A 116 -5.62 1.24 12.89
CA GLN A 116 -6.96 0.64 12.89
C GLN A 116 -6.94 -0.80 13.44
N ASP A 117 -5.99 -1.64 13.00
CA ASP A 117 -5.84 -3.01 13.51
C ASP A 117 -5.69 -3.02 15.04
N ALA A 118 -4.87 -2.11 15.58
CA ALA A 118 -4.65 -2.00 17.01
C ALA A 118 -5.95 -1.63 17.74
N ILE A 119 -6.71 -0.67 17.21
CA ILE A 119 -7.99 -0.23 17.78
C ILE A 119 -9.02 -1.36 17.73
N ASP A 120 -9.18 -2.02 16.58
CA ASP A 120 -10.13 -3.12 16.39
C ASP A 120 -9.85 -4.31 17.31
N THR A 121 -8.57 -4.58 17.56
CA THR A 121 -8.12 -5.68 18.44
C THR A 121 -7.94 -5.27 19.90
N GLN A 122 -8.00 -3.97 20.19
CA GLN A 122 -7.64 -3.37 21.47
C GLN A 122 -6.25 -3.83 21.98
N MET A 123 -5.31 -4.09 21.06
CA MET A 123 -3.97 -4.58 21.39
C MET A 123 -2.87 -3.74 20.71
N PRO A 124 -1.78 -3.38 21.43
CA PRO A 124 -0.65 -2.65 20.86
C PRO A 124 0.03 -3.44 19.73
N ASN A 125 0.72 -2.74 18.85
CA ASN A 125 1.53 -3.35 17.78
C ASN A 125 2.80 -2.51 17.50
N GLU A 126 3.54 -2.81 16.43
CA GLU A 126 4.78 -2.10 16.08
C GLU A 126 4.58 -0.61 15.78
N THR A 127 3.34 -0.20 15.49
CA THR A 127 2.95 1.19 15.24
C THR A 127 2.29 1.82 16.45
N VAL A 128 1.42 1.11 17.17
CA VAL A 128 0.69 1.66 18.33
C VAL A 128 1.34 1.16 19.61
N ASP A 129 1.94 2.07 20.37
CA ASP A 129 2.62 1.75 21.64
C ASP A 129 1.62 1.65 22.81
N SER A 130 0.61 2.53 22.82
CA SER A 130 -0.38 2.58 23.88
C SER A 130 -1.72 3.12 23.38
N PHE A 131 -2.79 2.73 24.07
CA PHE A 131 -4.12 3.31 23.90
C PHE A 131 -4.40 4.34 25.00
N ARG A 132 -5.44 5.14 24.77
CA ARG A 132 -6.01 6.00 25.80
C ARG A 132 -6.58 5.13 26.93
N SER A 133 -6.16 5.42 28.15
CA SER A 133 -6.66 4.77 29.36
C SER A 133 -7.94 5.48 29.80
N ASN A 134 -8.95 4.71 30.23
CA ASN A 134 -10.04 5.23 31.06
C ASN A 134 -9.51 5.57 32.46
#